data_AF-A0A8T7M3I5-F1
#
_entry.id   AF-A0A8T7M3I5-F1
#
_cell.length_a   1.000
_cell.length_b   1.000
_cell.length_c   1.000
_cell.angle_alpha   90.00
_cell.angle_beta   90.00
_cell.angle_gamma   90.00
#
_symmetry.space_group_name_H-M   'P 1'
#
loop_
_entity.id
_entity.type
_entity.pdbx_description
1 polymer ?
#
loop_
_entity_poly.entity_id
_entity_poly.type
_entity_poly.pdbx_seq_one_letter_code
_entity_poly.pdbx_strand_id
1 'polypeptide(L)'
;MQTSDENVAEVLNRLREEVRLRRERLHGSELSELRSVIKQANELWNVSAHLPITWGTPPLIGRAIAYAKRITRLLLRWYINPIVEQQNNYNAATTRALLQLNAYLEQLTREGHDMEQRIASLEEQLKQKA
;
A
#
# COMPACT_ATOMS: atom_id res chain seq x y z
N MET A 1 -21.39 28.85 42.48
CA MET A 1 -21.70 27.66 41.67
C MET A 1 -21.18 27.83 40.24
N GLN A 2 -19.95 28.32 40.08
CA GLN A 2 -19.38 28.77 38.79
C GLN A 2 -18.04 28.08 38.48
N THR A 3 -17.42 27.44 39.47
CA THR A 3 -16.11 26.77 39.39
C THR A 3 -16.15 25.37 38.79
N SER A 4 -17.32 24.72 38.73
CA SER A 4 -17.46 23.36 38.19
C SER A 4 -17.56 23.34 36.66
N ASP A 5 -18.26 24.30 36.04
CA ASP A 5 -18.38 24.40 34.58
C ASP A 5 -17.06 24.82 33.91
N GLU A 6 -16.31 25.72 34.55
CA GLU A 6 -14.98 26.15 34.08
C GLU A 6 -13.98 24.97 34.05
N ASN A 7 -14.04 24.09 35.06
CA ASN A 7 -13.19 22.91 35.16
C ASN A 7 -13.58 21.83 34.11
N VAL A 8 -14.87 21.63 33.86
CA VAL A 8 -15.36 20.70 32.84
C VAL A 8 -15.00 21.18 31.44
N ALA A 9 -15.11 22.48 31.16
CA ALA A 9 -14.69 23.07 29.89
C ALA A 9 -13.18 22.92 29.66
N GLU A 10 -12.37 23.12 30.70
CA GLU A 10 -10.91 22.94 30.64
C GLU A 10 -10.53 21.47 30.39
N VAL A 11 -11.17 20.53 31.09
CA VAL A 11 -10.96 19.09 30.92
C VAL A 11 -11.38 18.64 29.51
N LEU A 12 -12.52 19.11 29.01
CA LEU A 12 -12.98 18.79 27.64
C LEU A 12 -12.03 19.34 26.58
N ASN A 13 -11.54 20.57 26.74
CA ASN A 13 -10.57 21.16 25.82
C ASN A 13 -9.26 20.37 25.81
N ARG A 14 -8.76 19.98 26.98
CA ARG A 14 -7.57 19.14 27.10
C ARG A 14 -7.74 17.80 26.41
N LEU A 15 -8.89 17.15 26.63
CA LEU A 15 -9.20 15.86 26.01
C LEU A 15 -9.31 15.99 24.49
N ARG A 16 -9.92 17.07 23.99
CA ARG A 16 -10.08 17.35 22.56
C ARG A 16 -8.73 17.55 21.87
N GLU A 17 -7.84 18.30 22.51
CA GLU A 17 -6.47 18.49 22.02
C GLU A 17 -5.66 17.19 22.04
N GLU A 18 -5.81 16.38 23.10
CA GLU A 18 -5.12 15.10 23.18
C GLU A 18 -5.62 14.09 22.13
N VAL A 19 -6.94 14.05 21.89
CA VAL A 19 -7.54 13.25 20.81
C VAL A 19 -7.07 13.74 19.44
N ARG A 20 -6.99 15.06 19.22
CA ARG A 20 -6.48 15.65 17.97
C ARG A 20 -5.04 15.24 17.70
N LEU A 21 -4.14 15.45 18.65
CA LEU A 21 -2.72 15.10 18.52
C LEU A 21 -2.50 13.59 18.32
N ARG A 22 -3.29 12.76 19.02
CA ARG A 22 -3.22 11.31 18.87
C ARG A 22 -3.68 10.88 17.50
N ARG A 23 -4.78 11.47 17.01
CA ARG A 23 -5.33 11.22 15.67
C ARG A 23 -4.32 11.60 14.58
N GLU A 24 -3.72 12.78 14.66
CA GLU A 24 -2.71 13.23 13.69
C GLU A 24 -1.48 12.31 13.64
N ARG A 25 -0.96 11.90 14.81
CA ARG A 25 0.18 10.97 14.89
C ARG A 25 -0.12 9.61 14.28
N LEU A 26 -1.29 9.03 14.61
CA LEU A 26 -1.70 7.72 14.11
C LEU A 26 -1.88 7.75 12.59
N HIS A 27 -2.64 8.71 12.07
CA HIS A 27 -2.87 8.82 10.61
C HIS A 27 -1.57 9.09 9.83
N GLY A 28 -0.70 9.97 10.32
CA GLY A 28 0.57 10.27 9.65
C GLY A 28 1.50 9.05 9.56
N SER A 29 1.60 8.28 10.65
CA SER A 29 2.43 7.07 10.73
C SER A 29 1.87 5.95 9.85
N GLU A 30 0.58 5.64 9.97
CA GLU A 30 -0.08 4.55 9.22
C GLU A 30 -0.06 4.80 7.71
N LEU A 31 -0.33 6.04 7.25
CA LEU A 31 -0.25 6.38 5.83
C LEU A 31 1.18 6.30 5.29
N SER A 32 2.18 6.62 6.11
CA SER A 32 3.59 6.49 5.73
C SER A 32 4.00 5.03 5.57
N GLU A 33 3.59 4.18 6.49
CA GLU A 33 3.83 2.74 6.42
C GLU A 33 3.11 2.13 5.20
N LEU A 34 1.84 2.46 4.99
CA LEU A 34 1.06 2.01 3.84
C LEU A 34 1.73 2.37 2.51
N ARG A 35 2.20 3.61 2.36
CA ARG A 35 2.97 4.05 1.17
C ARG A 35 4.22 3.20 0.97
N SER A 36 4.95 2.89 2.04
CA SER A 36 6.17 2.09 1.95
C SER A 36 5.89 0.66 1.48
N VAL A 37 4.79 0.05 1.93
CA VAL A 37 4.39 -1.30 1.54
C VAL A 37 3.90 -1.34 0.10
N ILE A 38 3.11 -0.35 -0.33
CA ILE A 38 2.65 -0.23 -1.72
C ILE A 38 3.82 0.00 -2.67
N LYS A 39 4.81 0.80 -2.28
CA LYS A 39 6.03 1.00 -3.05
C LYS A 39 6.78 -0.32 -3.25
N GLN A 40 6.98 -1.10 -2.18
CA GLN A 40 7.61 -2.41 -2.27
C GLN A 40 6.83 -3.37 -3.18
N ALA A 41 5.50 -3.40 -3.07
CA ALA A 41 4.66 -4.20 -3.96
C ALA A 41 4.81 -3.78 -5.43
N ASN A 42 4.98 -2.48 -5.70
CA ASN A 42 5.23 -1.94 -7.03
C ASN A 42 6.65 -2.21 -7.57
N GLU A 43 7.61 -2.50 -6.72
CA GLU A 43 8.95 -2.91 -7.16
C GLU A 43 9.00 -4.42 -7.47
N LEU A 44 8.19 -5.22 -6.77
CA LEU A 44 8.23 -6.68 -6.81
C LEU A 44 7.20 -7.33 -7.76
N TRP A 45 6.26 -6.57 -8.33
CA TRP A 45 5.14 -7.15 -9.08
C TRP A 45 5.56 -8.02 -10.27
N ASN A 46 6.72 -7.75 -10.86
CA ASN A 46 7.21 -8.42 -12.06
C ASN A 46 8.10 -9.62 -11.70
N VAL A 47 7.61 -10.82 -12.02
CA VAL A 47 8.37 -12.07 -11.91
C VAL A 47 8.97 -12.41 -13.27
N SER A 48 10.30 -12.52 -13.32
CA SER A 48 11.02 -12.93 -14.53
C SER A 48 10.98 -14.45 -14.74
N ALA A 49 10.36 -14.91 -15.83
CA ALA A 49 10.33 -16.33 -16.21
C ALA A 49 11.67 -16.88 -16.79
N HIS A 50 12.67 -16.01 -16.94
CA HIS A 50 13.88 -16.30 -17.71
C HIS A 50 14.96 -16.88 -16.81
N LEU A 51 14.78 -18.12 -16.35
CA LEU A 51 15.86 -18.85 -15.70
C LEU A 51 16.66 -19.61 -16.77
N PRO A 52 17.92 -19.23 -17.08
CA PRO A 52 18.75 -20.02 -17.96
C PRO A 52 19.13 -21.31 -17.23
N ILE A 53 18.37 -22.37 -17.46
CA ILE A 53 18.67 -23.69 -16.92
C ILE A 53 19.89 -24.26 -17.68
N THR A 54 21.10 -23.94 -17.21
CA THR A 54 22.36 -24.53 -17.66
C THR A 54 22.67 -25.80 -16.88
N TRP A 55 22.07 -26.92 -17.26
CA TRP A 55 22.63 -28.22 -16.87
C TRP A 55 23.77 -28.54 -17.83
N GLY A 56 24.99 -28.65 -17.30
CA GLY A 56 26.14 -29.23 -18.02
C GLY A 56 25.72 -30.59 -18.57
N THR A 57 25.75 -30.76 -19.88
CA THR A 57 25.40 -32.02 -20.52
C THR A 57 26.66 -32.87 -20.61
N PRO A 58 26.79 -33.99 -19.86
CA PRO A 58 27.89 -34.91 -20.09
C PRO A 58 27.73 -35.58 -21.46
N PRO A 59 28.83 -35.83 -22.19
CA PRO A 59 28.81 -36.15 -23.63
C PRO A 59 28.25 -37.54 -24.02
N LEU A 60 27.77 -38.34 -23.05
CA LEU A 60 27.47 -39.78 -23.23
C LEU A 60 26.00 -40.17 -23.04
N ILE A 61 25.08 -39.19 -22.93
CA ILE A 61 23.66 -39.49 -22.71
C ILE A 61 22.98 -39.78 -24.07
N GLY A 62 22.47 -41.00 -24.25
CA GLY A 62 21.91 -41.51 -25.50
C GLY A 62 20.81 -40.63 -26.13
N ARG A 63 20.67 -40.71 -27.47
CA ARG A 63 19.75 -39.91 -28.30
C ARG A 63 18.33 -39.79 -27.71
N ALA A 64 17.76 -40.89 -27.20
CA ALA A 64 16.43 -40.90 -26.60
C ALA A 64 16.30 -39.98 -25.37
N ILE A 65 17.30 -39.98 -24.48
CA ILE A 65 17.31 -39.11 -23.30
C ILE A 65 17.54 -37.65 -23.71
N ALA A 66 18.35 -37.40 -24.75
CA ALA A 66 18.51 -36.06 -25.30
C ALA A 66 17.19 -35.51 -25.88
N TYR A 67 16.40 -36.35 -26.57
CA TYR A 67 15.06 -36.01 -27.04
C TYR A 67 14.10 -35.75 -25.88
N ALA A 68 14.08 -36.61 -24.86
CA ALA A 68 13.26 -36.40 -23.67
C ALA A 68 13.56 -35.05 -23.00
N LYS A 69 14.86 -34.72 -22.79
CA LYS A 69 15.28 -33.42 -22.24
C LYS A 69 14.81 -32.23 -23.08
N ARG A 70 14.83 -32.35 -24.41
CA ARG A 70 14.36 -31.30 -25.33
C ARG A 70 12.85 -31.08 -25.18
N ILE A 71 12.08 -32.16 -25.12
CA ILE A 71 10.62 -32.10 -24.93
C ILE A 71 10.29 -31.54 -23.55
N THR A 72 10.94 -32.01 -22.48
CA THR A 72 10.75 -31.47 -21.12
C THR A 72 11.04 -29.97 -21.07
N ARG A 73 12.09 -29.49 -21.75
CA ARG A 73 12.39 -28.06 -21.84
C ARG A 73 11.29 -27.27 -22.56
N LEU A 74 10.78 -27.83 -23.65
CA LEU A 74 9.69 -27.21 -24.40
C LEU A 74 8.42 -27.15 -23.56
N LEU A 75 8.05 -28.26 -22.90
CA LEU A 75 6.87 -28.35 -22.04
C LEU A 75 6.98 -27.45 -20.81
N LEU A 76 8.12 -27.41 -20.12
CA LEU A 76 8.32 -26.49 -19.00
C LEU A 76 8.20 -25.04 -19.46
N ARG A 77 8.83 -24.67 -20.58
CA ARG A 77 8.73 -23.32 -21.12
C ARG A 77 7.30 -22.97 -21.50
N TRP A 78 6.58 -23.91 -22.10
CA TRP A 78 5.21 -23.70 -22.56
C TRP A 78 4.18 -23.68 -21.42
N TYR A 79 4.45 -24.38 -20.30
CA TYR A 79 3.56 -24.41 -19.15
C TYR A 79 3.87 -23.30 -18.13
N ILE A 80 5.15 -23.02 -17.86
CA ILE A 80 5.55 -22.02 -16.87
C ILE A 80 5.33 -20.61 -17.39
N ASN A 81 5.69 -20.30 -18.65
CA ASN A 81 5.56 -18.96 -19.20
C ASN A 81 4.13 -18.39 -19.09
N PRO A 82 3.05 -19.09 -19.51
CA PRO A 82 1.70 -18.54 -19.42
C PRO A 82 1.25 -18.37 -17.96
N ILE A 83 1.72 -19.18 -17.02
CA ILE A 83 1.40 -19.02 -15.59
C ILE A 83 2.11 -17.78 -15.04
N VAL A 84 3.38 -17.57 -15.39
CA VAL A 84 4.13 -16.37 -14.97
C VAL A 84 3.53 -15.11 -15.59
N GLU A 85 3.13 -15.15 -16.86
CA GLU A 85 2.43 -14.03 -17.50
C GLU A 85 1.09 -13.72 -16.83
N GLN A 86 0.30 -14.74 -16.49
CA GLN A 86 -0.95 -14.56 -15.72
C GLN A 86 -0.70 -13.95 -14.34
N GLN A 87 0.32 -14.42 -13.60
CA GLN A 87 0.68 -13.85 -12.31
C GLN A 87 1.16 -12.41 -12.43
N ASN A 88 2.00 -12.11 -13.42
CA ASN A 88 2.48 -10.75 -13.67
C ASN A 88 1.31 -9.81 -14.01
N ASN A 89 0.36 -10.26 -14.82
CA ASN A 89 -0.84 -9.47 -15.15
C ASN A 89 -1.71 -9.22 -13.93
N TYR A 90 -1.92 -10.24 -13.09
CA TYR A 90 -2.65 -10.11 -11.83
C TYR A 90 -1.92 -9.15 -10.87
N ASN A 91 -0.63 -9.37 -10.62
CA ASN A 91 0.18 -8.52 -9.75
C ASN A 91 0.16 -7.06 -10.22
N ALA A 92 0.27 -6.82 -11.53
CA ALA A 92 0.16 -5.47 -12.09
C ALA A 92 -1.21 -4.82 -11.81
N ALA A 93 -2.30 -5.57 -12.00
CA ALA A 93 -3.65 -5.08 -11.74
C ALA A 93 -3.85 -4.76 -10.25
N THR A 94 -3.42 -5.67 -9.36
CA THR A 94 -3.50 -5.49 -7.91
C THR A 94 -2.67 -4.32 -7.42
N THR A 95 -1.41 -4.20 -7.87
CA THR A 95 -0.54 -3.07 -7.51
C THR A 95 -1.13 -1.73 -7.96
N ARG A 96 -1.70 -1.67 -9.17
CA ARG A 96 -2.39 -0.45 -9.65
C ARG A 96 -3.61 -0.11 -8.79
N ALA A 97 -4.41 -1.11 -8.42
CA ALA A 97 -5.57 -0.90 -7.56
C ALA A 97 -5.15 -0.39 -6.17
N LEU A 98 -4.09 -0.96 -5.59
CA LEU A 98 -3.52 -0.49 -4.31
C LEU A 98 -3.03 0.96 -4.40
N LEU A 99 -2.35 1.33 -5.48
CA LEU A 99 -1.89 2.69 -5.70
C LEU A 99 -3.06 3.68 -5.80
N GLN A 100 -4.13 3.32 -6.52
CA GLN A 100 -5.35 4.13 -6.61
C GLN A 100 -6.05 4.28 -5.27
N LEU A 101 -6.15 3.20 -4.49
CA LEU A 101 -6.71 3.24 -3.13
C LEU A 101 -5.89 4.16 -2.22
N ASN A 102 -4.55 4.10 -2.29
CA ASN A 102 -3.71 5.01 -1.51
C ASN A 102 -3.91 6.47 -1.91
N ALA A 103 -4.01 6.77 -3.20
CA ALA A 103 -4.31 8.12 -3.67
C ALA A 103 -5.66 8.63 -3.14
N TYR A 104 -6.68 7.75 -3.11
CA TYR A 104 -7.99 8.08 -2.55
C TYR A 104 -7.94 8.33 -1.04
N LEU A 105 -7.22 7.49 -0.27
CA LEU A 105 -7.03 7.69 1.17
C LEU A 105 -6.29 8.99 1.49
N GLU A 106 -5.29 9.36 0.69
CA GLU A 106 -4.60 10.63 0.83
C GLU A 106 -5.53 11.82 0.54
N GLN A 107 -6.38 11.72 -0.47
CA GLN A 107 -7.38 12.73 -0.76
C GLN A 107 -8.38 12.90 0.40
N LEU A 108 -8.96 11.79 0.91
CA LEU A 108 -9.88 11.85 2.06
C LEU A 108 -9.23 12.47 3.29
N THR A 109 -7.96 12.14 3.54
CA THR A 109 -7.21 12.69 4.66
C THR A 109 -7.03 14.21 4.52
N ARG A 110 -6.74 14.69 3.31
CA ARG A 110 -6.64 16.14 3.02
C ARG A 110 -7.98 16.83 3.19
N GLU A 111 -9.05 16.26 2.65
CA GLU A 111 -10.40 16.80 2.80
C GLU A 111 -10.82 16.89 4.28
N GLY A 112 -10.51 15.86 5.08
CA GLY A 112 -10.73 15.88 6.52
C GLY A 112 -9.98 17.02 7.22
N HIS A 113 -8.72 17.26 6.86
CA HIS A 113 -7.92 18.35 7.42
C HIS A 113 -8.48 19.74 7.03
N ASP A 114 -8.88 19.92 5.77
CA ASP A 114 -9.51 21.15 5.29
C ASP A 114 -10.83 21.45 6.03
N MET A 115 -11.64 20.42 6.28
CA MET A 115 -12.88 20.56 7.05
C MET A 115 -12.61 20.96 8.50
N GLU A 116 -11.61 20.36 9.14
CA GLU A 116 -11.20 20.72 10.51
C GLU A 116 -10.73 22.18 10.60
N GLN A 117 -9.91 22.63 9.63
CA GLN A 117 -9.48 24.03 9.57
C GLN A 117 -10.67 24.99 9.37
N ARG A 118 -11.64 24.63 8.52
CA ARG A 118 -12.86 25.40 8.34
C ARG A 118 -13.66 25.52 9.62
N ILE A 119 -13.86 24.43 10.35
CA ILE A 119 -14.56 24.44 11.65
C ILE A 119 -13.84 25.37 12.62
N ALA A 120 -12.51 25.25 12.76
CA ALA A 120 -11.72 26.11 13.65
C ALA A 120 -11.87 27.60 13.27
N SER A 121 -11.81 27.93 11.98
CA SER A 121 -11.96 29.31 11.51
C SER A 121 -13.36 29.89 11.81
N LEU A 122 -14.41 29.07 11.74
CA LEU A 122 -15.78 29.49 12.05
C LEU A 122 -15.99 29.67 13.55
N GLU A 123 -15.42 28.79 14.37
CA GLU A 123 -15.42 28.93 15.83
C GLU A 123 -14.74 30.24 16.26
N GLU A 124 -13.62 30.60 15.64
CA GLU A 124 -12.91 31.85 15.90
C GLU A 124 -13.73 33.09 15.50
N GLN A 125 -14.41 33.05 14.35
CA GLN A 125 -15.31 34.12 13.90
C GLN A 125 -16.50 34.30 14.85
N LEU A 126 -17.05 33.22 15.40
CA LEU A 126 -18.13 33.30 16.39
C LEU A 126 -17.63 33.92 17.70
N LYS A 127 -16.44 33.55 18.17
CA LYS A 127 -15.83 34.16 19.37
C LYS A 127 -15.55 35.66 19.20
N GLN A 128 -15.23 36.12 17.99
CA GLN A 128 -14.99 37.54 17.72
C GLN A 128 -16.28 38.37 17.60
N LYS A 129 -17.42 37.74 17.32
CA LYS A 129 -18.73 38.39 17.21
C LYS A 129 -19.53 38.41 18.51
N ALA A 130 -19.17 37.58 19.48
CA ALA A 130 -19.77 37.51 20.81
C ALA A 130 -19.03 38.45 21.77
#